data_AF-A0A9E5F0M6-F1
#
_entry.id   AF-A0A9E5F0M6-F1
#
_cell.length_a   1.000
_cell.length_b   1.000
_cell.length_c   1.000
_cell.angle_alpha   90.00
_cell.angle_beta   90.00
_cell.angle_gamma   90.00
#
_symmetry.space_group_name_H-M   'P 1'
#
loop_
_entity.id
_entity.type
_entity.pdbx_description
1 polymer ?
#
loop_
_entity_poly.entity_id
_entity_poly.type
_entity_poly.pdbx_seq_one_letter_code
_entity_poly.pdbx_strand_id
1 'polypeptide(L)'
;MIRRNNKLDYSSKKQALTDCTKNVNLNAIGENSMALKCLMLETRDKKRFFTLLGNFKHLKEYCRAFGAKMFVVKADVERKRILDLKGLVPALCDKNYRSEKADYKVLETKKIK
;
A
#
# COMPACT_ATOMS: atom_id res chain seq x y z
N MET A 1 -31.04 28.27 1.74
CA MET A 1 -29.55 28.39 1.80
C MET A 1 -29.09 28.02 3.19
N ILE A 2 -28.45 26.85 3.40
CA ILE A 2 -27.79 26.53 4.67
C ILE A 2 -26.43 25.90 4.33
N ARG A 3 -25.36 26.67 4.50
CA ARG A 3 -23.96 26.19 4.48
C ARG A 3 -23.66 25.61 5.87
N ARG A 4 -23.42 24.30 5.98
CA ARG A 4 -22.80 23.72 7.19
C ARG A 4 -21.35 23.37 6.88
N ASN A 5 -20.47 24.19 7.45
CA ASN A 5 -19.03 23.97 7.47
C ASN A 5 -18.72 22.72 8.30
N ASN A 6 -18.29 21.64 7.63
CA ASN A 6 -17.80 20.44 8.30
C ASN A 6 -16.29 20.57 8.48
N LYS A 7 -15.89 21.15 9.62
CA LYS A 7 -14.50 21.24 10.06
C LYS A 7 -14.10 19.86 10.57
N LEU A 8 -13.59 19.01 9.68
CA LEU A 8 -13.09 17.69 10.04
C LEU A 8 -11.80 17.86 10.84
N ASP A 9 -11.87 17.55 12.13
CA ASP A 9 -10.77 17.56 13.08
C ASP A 9 -9.75 16.46 12.71
N TYR A 10 -8.56 16.86 12.26
CA TYR A 10 -7.51 15.96 11.78
C TYR A 10 -6.67 15.33 12.91
N SER A 11 -7.00 15.58 14.18
CA SER A 11 -6.11 15.26 15.31
C SER A 11 -6.24 13.82 15.85
N SER A 12 -7.35 13.11 15.62
CA SER A 12 -7.62 11.85 16.35
C SER A 12 -7.25 10.53 15.64
N LYS A 13 -6.56 10.56 14.48
CA LYS A 13 -6.22 9.33 13.73
C LYS A 13 -4.76 8.88 13.82
N LYS A 14 -3.89 9.63 14.51
CA LYS A 14 -2.49 9.19 14.72
C LYS A 14 -2.36 7.99 15.67
N GLN A 15 -3.38 7.71 16.50
CA GLN A 15 -3.31 6.64 17.50
C GLN A 15 -3.53 5.22 16.95
N ALA A 16 -4.10 5.06 15.75
CA ALA A 16 -4.42 3.74 15.18
C ALA A 16 -3.31 3.16 14.29
N LEU A 17 -2.29 3.95 13.93
CA LEU A 17 -1.12 3.47 13.19
C LEU A 17 -0.11 2.73 14.08
N THR A 18 -0.18 2.96 15.39
CA THR A 18 0.72 2.38 16.41
C THR A 18 0.32 0.99 16.92
N ASP A 19 -0.85 0.47 16.54
CA ASP A 19 -1.31 -0.86 16.99
C ASP A 19 -0.96 -2.00 16.02
N CYS A 20 -0.33 -1.70 14.88
CA CYS A 20 0.30 -2.72 14.04
C CYS A 20 1.78 -2.98 14.38
N THR A 21 2.37 -2.22 15.32
CA THR A 21 3.81 -2.31 15.67
C THR A 21 4.08 -2.89 17.07
N LYS A 22 3.06 -3.28 17.84
CA LYS A 22 3.25 -3.88 19.17
C LYS A 22 3.52 -5.39 19.06
N ASN A 23 4.73 -5.74 18.63
CA ASN A 23 5.50 -6.93 19.02
C ASN A 23 6.74 -7.10 18.13
N VAL A 24 7.53 -6.05 17.97
CA VAL A 24 8.90 -6.21 17.48
C VAL A 24 9.82 -5.95 18.65
N ASN A 25 10.31 -7.05 19.23
CA ASN A 25 11.37 -7.02 20.22
C ASN A 25 12.64 -6.54 19.49
N LEU A 26 13.02 -5.28 19.71
CA LEU A 26 14.05 -4.53 18.96
C LEU A 26 15.49 -4.90 19.33
N ASN A 27 15.69 -5.94 20.13
CA ASN A 27 17.00 -6.34 20.63
C ASN A 27 17.39 -7.73 20.14
N ALA A 28 17.50 -7.92 18.82
CA ALA A 28 18.26 -9.05 18.30
C ALA A 28 18.68 -8.82 16.83
N ILE A 29 20.00 -8.87 16.64
CA ILE A 29 20.75 -9.23 15.43
C ILE A 29 20.94 -8.15 14.35
N GLY A 30 22.21 -7.73 14.22
CA GLY A 30 22.73 -6.86 13.17
C GLY A 30 22.57 -7.44 11.76
N GLU A 31 22.68 -6.54 10.78
CA GLU A 31 22.24 -6.66 9.39
C GLU A 31 20.73 -6.86 9.23
N ASN A 32 19.93 -5.82 9.01
CA ASN A 32 18.56 -6.03 8.52
C ASN A 32 17.94 -4.78 7.89
N SER A 33 18.02 -4.69 6.56
CA SER A 33 17.03 -3.99 5.75
C SER A 33 15.63 -4.34 6.26
N MET A 34 14.85 -3.36 6.73
CA MET A 34 13.50 -3.57 7.26
C MET A 34 12.54 -3.89 6.10
N ALA A 35 12.70 -5.07 5.53
CA ALA A 35 11.94 -5.54 4.41
C ALA A 35 10.56 -6.04 4.88
N LEU A 36 9.52 -5.26 4.58
CA LEU A 36 8.14 -5.50 5.00
C LEU A 36 7.35 -6.25 3.92
N LYS A 37 6.43 -7.09 4.37
CA LYS A 37 5.50 -7.81 3.51
C LYS A 37 4.33 -6.89 3.13
N CYS A 38 4.21 -6.54 1.87
CA CYS A 38 3.17 -5.67 1.35
C CYS A 38 2.50 -6.27 0.11
N LEU A 39 1.43 -5.61 -0.33
CA LEU A 39 0.75 -5.94 -1.57
C LEU A 39 1.27 -5.03 -2.68
N MET A 40 1.67 -5.63 -3.80
CA MET A 40 2.01 -4.92 -5.03
C MET A 40 0.87 -5.09 -6.03
N LEU A 41 0.36 -3.96 -6.52
CA LEU A 41 -0.60 -3.89 -7.60
C LEU A 41 0.14 -3.53 -8.89
N GLU A 42 0.02 -4.36 -9.92
CA GLU A 42 0.57 -4.11 -11.25
C GLU A 42 -0.57 -3.90 -12.23
N THR A 43 -0.66 -2.68 -12.76
CA THR A 43 -1.66 -2.30 -13.76
C THR A 43 -1.29 -2.83 -15.15
N ARG A 44 -2.24 -2.79 -16.10
CA ARG A 44 -1.98 -3.16 -17.51
C ARG A 44 -0.83 -2.36 -18.14
N ASP A 45 -0.71 -1.10 -17.73
CA ASP A 45 0.35 -0.18 -18.19
C ASP A 45 1.71 -0.47 -17.53
N LYS A 46 1.85 -1.62 -16.85
CA LYS A 46 3.04 -2.04 -16.09
C LYS A 46 3.43 -1.08 -14.96
N LYS A 47 2.54 -0.14 -14.59
CA LYS A 47 2.72 0.67 -13.39
C LYS A 47 2.51 -0.18 -12.16
N ARG A 48 3.45 -0.09 -11.22
CA ARG A 48 3.48 -0.81 -9.95
C ARG A 48 3.21 0.14 -8.79
N PHE A 49 2.32 -0.28 -7.90
CA PHE A 49 1.94 0.43 -6.69
C PHE A 49 2.08 -0.51 -5.50
N PHE A 50 2.58 0.00 -4.37
CA PHE A 50 2.72 -0.77 -3.15
C PHE A 50 1.69 -0.28 -2.13
N THR A 51 1.01 -1.22 -1.48
CA THR A 51 -0.06 -0.92 -0.52
C THR A 51 -0.08 -1.96 0.60
N LEU A 52 -0.78 -1.64 1.68
CA LEU A 52 -1.00 -2.54 2.81
C LEU A 52 -1.79 -3.79 2.39
N LEU A 53 -1.48 -4.93 2.99
CA LEU A 53 -2.16 -6.21 2.74
C LEU A 53 -3.66 -6.16 3.05
N GLY A 54 -4.07 -5.37 4.05
CA GLY A 54 -5.47 -5.18 4.42
C GLY A 54 -6.34 -4.62 3.29
N ASN A 55 -5.74 -3.93 2.33
CA ASN A 55 -6.46 -3.34 1.19
C ASN A 55 -6.86 -4.36 0.12
N PHE A 56 -6.45 -5.63 0.26
CA PHE A 56 -6.74 -6.69 -0.71
C PHE A 56 -8.23 -6.79 -1.07
N LYS A 57 -9.12 -6.74 -0.07
CA LYS A 57 -10.58 -6.85 -0.30
C LYS A 57 -11.09 -5.73 -1.21
N HIS A 58 -10.62 -4.51 -1.00
CA HIS A 58 -11.01 -3.34 -1.80
C HIS A 58 -10.41 -3.34 -3.20
N LEU A 59 -9.24 -3.94 -3.37
CA LEU A 59 -8.53 -3.95 -4.66
C LEU A 59 -8.89 -5.15 -5.54
N LYS A 60 -9.52 -6.19 -5.00
CA LYS A 60 -9.93 -7.37 -5.78
C LYS A 60 -10.84 -6.98 -6.94
N GLU A 61 -11.84 -6.14 -6.70
CA GLU A 61 -12.79 -5.67 -7.71
C GLU A 61 -12.11 -4.77 -8.75
N TYR A 62 -11.27 -3.84 -8.29
CA TYR A 62 -10.46 -3.01 -9.18
C TYR A 62 -9.62 -3.86 -10.13
N CYS A 63 -8.93 -4.88 -9.61
CA CYS A 63 -8.10 -5.74 -10.42
C CYS A 63 -8.89 -6.52 -11.47
N ARG A 64 -10.10 -6.96 -11.13
CA ARG A 64 -11.01 -7.62 -12.07
C ARG A 64 -11.48 -6.67 -13.17
N ALA A 65 -11.92 -5.47 -12.81
CA ALA A 65 -12.46 -4.48 -13.74
C ALA A 65 -11.40 -3.94 -14.71
N PHE A 66 -10.20 -3.63 -14.21
CA PHE A 66 -9.13 -3.01 -14.98
C PHE A 66 -8.07 -4.02 -15.48
N GLY A 67 -8.25 -5.31 -15.19
CA GLY A 67 -7.30 -6.37 -15.52
C GLY A 67 -5.90 -6.16 -14.92
N ALA A 68 -5.85 -5.58 -13.72
CA ALA A 68 -4.62 -5.45 -12.96
C ALA A 68 -4.28 -6.77 -12.25
N LYS A 69 -3.00 -6.98 -11.95
CA LYS A 69 -2.49 -8.14 -11.23
C LYS A 69 -2.09 -7.72 -9.82
N MET A 70 -2.29 -8.62 -8.86
CA MET A 70 -1.84 -8.41 -7.48
C MET A 70 -0.85 -9.48 -7.06
N PHE A 71 0.15 -9.04 -6.33
CA PHE A 71 1.21 -9.86 -5.79
C PHE A 71 1.43 -9.50 -4.32
N VAL A 72 1.76 -10.50 -3.52
CA VAL A 72 2.31 -10.29 -2.20
C VAL A 72 3.83 -10.27 -2.37
N VAL A 73 4.46 -9.19 -1.94
CA VAL A 73 5.90 -9.00 -2.10
C VAL A 73 6.55 -8.67 -0.77
N LYS A 74 7.82 -9.03 -0.63
CA LYS A 74 8.70 -8.51 0.42
C LYS A 74 9.49 -7.36 -0.20
N ALA A 75 9.36 -6.18 0.38
CA ALA A 75 9.90 -4.94 -0.17
C ALA A 75 10.60 -4.14 0.92
N ASP A 76 11.73 -3.54 0.58
CA ASP A 76 12.42 -2.61 1.49
C ASP A 76 11.59 -1.34 1.69
N VAL A 77 11.31 -0.98 2.94
CA VAL A 77 10.36 0.09 3.31
C VAL A 77 11.01 1.46 3.25
N GLU A 78 12.31 1.59 3.54
CA GLU A 78 12.98 2.90 3.62
C GLU A 78 12.96 3.66 2.28
N ARG A 79 12.88 2.92 1.16
CA ARG A 79 12.87 3.49 -0.18
C ARG A 79 11.51 3.53 -0.85
N LYS A 80 10.45 2.99 -0.21
CA LYS A 80 9.18 2.76 -0.91
C LYS A 80 8.01 3.45 -0.26
N ARG A 81 7.28 4.20 -1.08
CA ARG A 81 6.01 4.77 -0.65
C ARG A 81 4.93 3.69 -0.66
N ILE A 82 4.71 3.07 0.49
CA ILE A 82 3.52 2.24 0.72
C ILE A 82 2.31 3.17 0.83
N LEU A 83 1.43 3.09 -0.15
CA LEU A 83 0.21 3.88 -0.20
C LEU A 83 -0.90 3.20 0.60
N ASP A 84 -1.65 3.99 1.35
CA ASP A 84 -2.95 3.58 1.86
C ASP A 84 -4.00 3.67 0.74
N LEU A 85 -5.24 3.24 1.01
CA LEU A 85 -6.29 3.25 -0.02
C LEU A 85 -6.55 4.67 -0.55
N LYS A 86 -6.46 5.69 0.33
CA LYS A 86 -6.69 7.09 -0.03
C LYS A 86 -5.59 7.67 -0.91
N GLY A 87 -4.33 7.29 -0.68
CA GLY A 87 -3.20 7.66 -1.52
C GLY A 87 -3.13 6.85 -2.82
N LEU A 88 -3.67 5.62 -2.81
CA LEU A 88 -3.65 4.74 -3.97
C LEU A 88 -4.61 5.19 -5.07
N VAL A 89 -5.84 5.61 -4.73
CA VAL A 89 -6.83 6.09 -5.72
C VAL A 89 -6.29 7.22 -6.60
N PRO A 90 -5.78 8.35 -6.06
CA PRO A 90 -5.25 9.42 -6.89
C PRO A 90 -4.01 8.97 -7.67
N ALA A 91 -3.17 8.10 -7.11
CA ALA A 91 -2.01 7.55 -7.79
C ALA A 91 -2.38 6.67 -9.00
N LEU A 92 -3.49 5.91 -8.91
CA LEU A 92 -4.02 5.11 -10.02
C LEU A 92 -4.61 5.98 -11.13
N CYS A 93 -5.24 7.09 -10.77
CA CYS A 93 -5.83 8.03 -11.72
C CYS A 93 -4.81 9.02 -12.32
N ASP A 94 -3.63 9.15 -11.71
CA ASP A 94 -2.58 10.05 -12.19
C ASP A 94 -1.85 9.44 -13.39
N LYS A 95 -2.05 10.09 -14.55
CA LYS A 95 -1.40 9.73 -15.81
C LYS A 95 0.13 9.84 -15.70
N ASN A 96 0.62 10.78 -14.91
CA ASN A 96 2.04 11.06 -14.73
C ASN A 96 2.69 10.22 -13.63
N TYR A 97 1.93 9.35 -12.96
CA TYR A 97 2.48 8.52 -11.89
C TYR A 97 3.64 7.66 -12.41
N ARG A 98 4.80 7.86 -11.80
CA ARG A 98 6.01 7.07 -12.07
C ARG A 98 6.12 5.98 -11.03
N SER A 99 6.20 4.74 -11.48
CA SER A 99 6.50 3.63 -10.59
C SER A 99 7.91 3.75 -10.04
N GLU A 100 8.03 3.60 -8.73
CA GLU A 100 9.32 3.58 -8.06
C GLU A 100 10.09 2.33 -8.52
N LYS A 101 11.32 2.54 -9.01
CA LYS A 101 12.26 1.44 -9.27
C LYS A 101 12.72 0.91 -7.92
N ALA A 102 12.22 -0.26 -7.56
CA ALA A 102 12.43 -0.78 -6.23
C ALA A 102 12.69 -2.28 -6.28
N ASP A 103 13.71 -2.75 -5.57
CA ASP A 103 14.01 -4.17 -5.46
C ASP A 103 12.96 -4.84 -4.56
N TYR A 104 12.27 -5.84 -5.08
CA TYR A 104 11.29 -6.62 -4.32
C TYR A 104 11.41 -8.09 -4.67
N LYS A 105 11.07 -8.93 -3.70
CA LYS A 105 10.90 -10.37 -3.92
C LYS A 105 9.42 -10.70 -3.93
N VAL A 106 8.94 -11.26 -5.04
CA VAL A 106 7.57 -11.78 -5.11
C VAL A 106 7.48 -13.04 -4.24
N LEU A 107 6.49 -13.07 -3.36
CA LEU A 107 6.22 -14.20 -2.48
C LEU A 107 5.03 -15.02 -2.97
N GLU A 108 3.95 -14.34 -3.37
CA GLU A 108 2.70 -14.99 -3.78
C GLU A 108 2.04 -14.18 -4.89
N THR A 109 1.45 -14.85 -5.87
CA THR A 109 0.56 -14.20 -6.84
C THR A 109 -0.88 -14.39 -6.40
N LYS A 110 -1.60 -13.30 -6.14
CA LYS A 110 -3.02 -13.37 -5.80
C LYS A 110 -3.84 -13.54 -7.07
N LYS A 111 -4.35 -14.76 -7.28
CA LYS A 111 -5.31 -15.02 -8.36
C LYS A 111 -6.64 -14.33 -8.03
N ILE A 112 -7.06 -13.41 -8.89
CA ILE A 112 -8.41 -12.85 -8.85
C ILE A 112 -9.32 -13.86 -9.57
N LYS A 113 -9.85 -14.82 -8.81
CA LYS A 113 -10.97 -15.68 -9.24
C LYS A 113 -12.28 -14.96 -8.97
#